data_AF-A0AB38NXK8-F1
#
_entry.id   AF-A0AB38NXK8-F1
#
_cell.length_a   1.000
_cell.length_b   1.000
_cell.length_c   1.000
_cell.angle_alpha   90.00
_cell.angle_beta   90.00
_cell.angle_gamma   90.00
#
_symmetry.space_group_name_H-M   'P 1'
#
loop_
_entity.id
_entity.type
_entity.pdbx_description
1 polymer ?
#
loop_
_entity_poly.entity_id
_entity_poly.type
_entity_poly.pdbx_seq_one_letter_code
_entity_poly.pdbx_strand_id
1 'polypeptide(L)'
;MPHPIDLLLNLRKVNMIRFRLKSLCLLIVILTGAVKAFAKEDIDITVFATKSGTGSVWNSKENVPEYLVTYKVTVDNLSQHPIELNNQTKMCFYLFDHSGYRVNSSAVGLELLTKYKAGDSHSGLIIFKSNKEDINTLPFVRLEFKNTCD
;
A
#
# COMPACT_ATOMS: atom_id res chain seq x y z
N MET A 1 -81.63 2.41 -1.01
CA MET A 1 -80.96 3.21 -2.06
C MET A 1 -80.34 4.43 -1.38
N PRO A 2 -79.00 4.60 -1.33
CA PRO A 2 -78.39 5.72 -0.63
C PRO A 2 -78.50 7.02 -1.45
N HIS A 3 -78.69 8.14 -0.75
CA HIS A 3 -78.87 9.47 -1.32
C HIS A 3 -77.57 10.08 -1.88
N PRO A 4 -77.64 10.97 -2.89
CA PRO A 4 -76.49 11.48 -3.65
C PRO A 4 -75.54 12.42 -2.88
N ILE A 5 -75.87 12.78 -1.64
CA ILE A 5 -75.04 13.68 -0.80
C ILE A 5 -73.89 12.90 -0.11
N ASP A 6 -74.06 11.59 0.14
CA ASP A 6 -73.03 10.75 0.76
C ASP A 6 -71.85 10.44 -0.18
N LEU A 7 -72.04 10.57 -1.50
CA LEU A 7 -70.95 10.39 -2.48
C LEU A 7 -69.98 11.60 -2.51
N LEU A 8 -70.46 12.81 -2.20
CA LEU A 8 -69.67 14.05 -2.27
C LEU A 8 -68.76 14.24 -1.05
N LEU A 9 -69.13 13.71 0.12
CA LEU A 9 -68.30 13.74 1.33
C LEU A 9 -67.12 12.75 1.27
N ASN A 10 -67.28 11.61 0.60
CA ASN A 10 -66.20 10.64 0.42
C ASN A 10 -65.16 11.08 -0.63
N LEU A 11 -65.58 11.82 -1.67
CA LEU A 11 -64.67 12.36 -2.68
C LEU A 11 -63.76 13.49 -2.16
N ARG A 12 -64.19 14.26 -1.15
CA ARG A 12 -63.34 15.30 -0.53
C ARG A 12 -62.30 14.75 0.44
N LYS A 13 -62.58 13.63 1.14
CA LYS A 13 -61.58 12.98 2.03
C LYS A 13 -60.48 12.26 1.25
N VAL A 14 -60.78 11.64 0.12
CA VAL A 14 -59.79 10.93 -0.71
C VAL A 14 -58.81 11.92 -1.39
N ASN A 15 -59.26 13.14 -1.70
CA ASN A 15 -58.41 14.14 -2.36
C ASN A 15 -57.44 14.90 -1.44
N MET A 16 -57.68 14.95 -0.12
CA MET A 16 -56.70 15.55 0.82
C MET A 16 -55.53 14.62 1.16
N ILE A 17 -55.71 13.29 1.05
CA ILE A 17 -54.62 12.33 1.25
C ILE A 17 -53.71 12.27 0.01
N ARG A 18 -54.26 12.54 -1.19
CA ARG A 18 -53.50 12.57 -2.44
C ARG A 18 -52.68 13.85 -2.67
N PHE A 19 -52.96 14.95 -1.96
CA PHE A 19 -52.25 16.22 -2.16
C PHE A 19 -51.06 16.44 -1.22
N ARG A 20 -50.95 15.67 -0.14
CA ARG A 20 -49.79 15.66 0.78
C ARG A 20 -48.76 14.56 0.47
N LEU A 21 -48.92 13.85 -0.64
CA LEU A 21 -48.00 12.81 -1.12
C LEU A 21 -47.27 13.19 -2.42
N LYS A 22 -47.36 14.46 -2.86
CA LYS A 22 -46.70 14.96 -4.08
C LYS A 22 -45.37 15.69 -3.83
N SER A 23 -44.86 15.68 -2.60
CA SER A 23 -43.71 16.51 -2.23
C SER A 23 -42.62 15.79 -1.42
N LEU A 24 -42.49 14.47 -1.55
CA LEU A 24 -41.41 13.72 -0.91
C LEU A 24 -40.97 12.50 -1.72
N CYS A 25 -40.52 12.71 -2.95
CA CYS A 25 -39.68 11.75 -3.68
C CYS A 25 -38.58 12.52 -4.41
N LEU A 26 -37.75 13.20 -3.64
CA LEU A 26 -36.42 13.62 -4.08
C LEU A 26 -35.42 12.87 -3.22
N LEU A 27 -35.22 11.58 -3.50
CA LEU A 27 -34.17 10.80 -2.83
C LEU A 27 -33.41 9.96 -3.86
N ILE A 28 -32.21 10.48 -4.16
CA ILE A 28 -30.99 9.78 -4.55
C ILE A 28 -31.08 9.03 -5.88
N VAL A 29 -30.79 9.75 -6.96
CA VAL A 29 -30.15 9.11 -8.12
C VAL A 29 -28.81 8.59 -7.62
N ILE A 30 -28.74 7.27 -7.64
CA ILE A 30 -27.65 6.45 -7.15
C ILE A 30 -26.35 6.91 -7.83
N LEU A 31 -25.38 7.28 -7.00
CA LEU A 31 -23.95 7.44 -7.32
C LEU A 31 -23.33 6.08 -7.72
N THR A 32 -23.96 5.32 -8.61
CA THR A 32 -23.38 4.12 -9.21
C THR A 32 -22.72 4.52 -10.52
N GLY A 33 -21.39 4.54 -10.54
CA GLY A 33 -20.71 4.25 -11.81
C GLY A 33 -19.34 4.87 -12.04
N ALA A 34 -18.86 5.80 -11.21
CA ALA A 34 -17.50 6.32 -11.38
C ALA A 34 -16.76 6.52 -10.06
N VAL A 35 -16.99 5.65 -9.09
CA VAL A 35 -15.88 5.29 -8.21
C VAL A 35 -15.03 4.35 -9.05
N LYS A 36 -14.14 4.90 -9.87
CA LYS A 36 -12.92 4.16 -10.21
C LYS A 36 -12.23 3.97 -8.87
N ALA A 37 -12.58 2.89 -8.18
CA ALA A 37 -11.66 2.26 -7.27
C ALA A 37 -10.43 2.02 -8.15
N PHE A 38 -9.42 2.88 -8.02
CA PHE A 38 -8.10 2.59 -8.52
C PHE A 38 -7.73 1.32 -7.79
N ALA A 39 -7.97 0.17 -8.44
CA ALA A 39 -7.44 -1.09 -7.97
C ALA A 39 -5.96 -0.83 -7.75
N LYS A 40 -5.48 -1.08 -6.53
CA LYS A 40 -4.06 -0.98 -6.22
C LYS A 40 -3.37 -1.84 -7.26
N GLU A 41 -2.62 -1.19 -8.15
CA GLU A 41 -1.93 -1.84 -9.24
C GLU A 41 -1.12 -2.99 -8.63
N ASP A 42 -1.30 -4.21 -9.14
CA ASP A 42 -0.68 -5.39 -8.54
C ASP A 42 0.80 -5.35 -8.93
N ILE A 43 1.64 -4.85 -8.00
CA ILE A 43 3.07 -4.73 -8.21
C ILE A 43 3.67 -6.12 -8.06
N ASP A 44 4.09 -6.70 -9.17
CA ASP A 44 4.81 -7.96 -9.26
C ASP A 44 6.32 -7.70 -9.32
N ILE A 45 7.01 -8.07 -8.24
CA ILE A 45 8.46 -7.88 -8.08
C ILE A 45 9.11 -9.17 -7.61
N THR A 46 10.30 -9.45 -8.14
CA THR A 46 11.18 -10.49 -7.60
C THR A 46 12.45 -9.87 -7.06
N VAL A 47 12.88 -10.30 -5.88
CA VAL A 47 14.12 -9.85 -5.24
C VAL A 47 15.07 -11.02 -5.13
N PHE A 48 16.18 -10.95 -5.87
CA PHE A 48 17.32 -11.85 -5.70
C PHE A 48 18.33 -11.19 -4.76
N ALA A 49 18.84 -11.93 -3.78
CA ALA A 49 19.80 -11.40 -2.83
C ALA A 49 20.91 -12.41 -2.53
N THR A 50 22.13 -11.91 -2.40
CA THR A 50 23.28 -12.70 -1.99
C THR A 50 24.07 -11.91 -0.96
N LYS A 51 24.39 -12.55 0.16
CA LYS A 51 25.21 -11.95 1.21
C LYS A 51 26.60 -11.67 0.62
N SER A 52 26.97 -10.39 0.58
CA SER A 52 28.22 -9.89 0.01
C SER A 52 29.31 -9.73 1.08
N GLY A 53 28.91 -9.46 2.33
CA GLY A 53 29.87 -9.36 3.43
C GLY A 53 29.24 -9.13 4.80
N THR A 54 30.09 -9.20 5.82
CA THR A 54 29.81 -8.87 7.22
C THR A 54 30.87 -7.92 7.75
N GLY A 55 30.53 -7.11 8.74
CA GLY A 55 31.46 -6.21 9.39
C GLY A 55 30.86 -5.57 10.64
N SER A 56 31.39 -4.43 11.02
CA SER A 56 30.93 -3.66 12.17
C SER A 56 30.90 -2.16 11.85
N VAL A 57 30.04 -1.43 12.54
CA VAL A 57 29.98 0.03 12.53
C VAL A 57 30.20 0.52 13.94
N TRP A 58 30.99 1.58 14.08
CA TRP A 58 31.11 2.33 15.31
C TRP A 58 30.94 3.81 15.00
N ASN A 59 29.99 4.44 15.69
CA ASN A 59 29.71 5.86 15.58
C ASN A 59 30.24 6.57 16.83
N SER A 60 31.13 7.55 16.67
CA SER A 60 31.73 8.28 17.79
C SER A 60 30.72 9.11 18.60
N LYS A 61 29.59 9.51 18.00
CA LYS A 61 28.52 10.27 18.67
C LYS A 61 27.69 9.38 19.59
N GLU A 62 27.26 8.23 19.08
CA GLU A 62 26.39 7.32 19.81
C GLU A 62 27.19 6.38 20.73
N ASN A 63 28.47 6.15 20.42
CA ASN A 63 29.37 5.22 21.09
C ASN A 63 28.79 3.80 21.27
N VAL A 64 27.95 3.38 20.33
CA VAL A 64 27.37 2.04 20.28
C VAL A 64 28.00 1.28 19.12
N PRO A 65 28.64 0.12 19.35
CA PRO A 65 29.05 -0.77 18.27
C PRO A 65 27.84 -1.50 17.69
N GLU A 66 27.78 -1.62 16.37
CA GLU A 66 26.75 -2.32 15.63
C GLU A 66 27.36 -3.36 14.71
N TYR A 67 26.67 -4.47 14.52
CA TYR A 67 26.95 -5.45 13.48
C TYR A 67 26.45 -4.92 12.14
N LEU A 68 27.19 -5.22 11.08
CA LEU A 68 26.86 -4.83 9.72
C LEU A 68 26.82 -6.06 8.82
N VAL A 69 25.80 -6.13 7.97
CA VAL A 69 25.75 -7.09 6.87
C VAL A 69 25.41 -6.36 5.57
N THR A 70 26.06 -6.77 4.49
CA THR A 70 25.85 -6.22 3.16
C THR A 70 25.32 -7.30 2.24
N TYR A 71 24.27 -6.98 1.48
CA TYR A 71 23.71 -7.83 0.45
C TYR A 71 23.86 -7.19 -0.92
N LYS A 72 24.27 -7.99 -1.91
CA LYS A 72 24.06 -7.65 -3.32
C LYS A 72 22.66 -8.10 -3.69
N VAL A 73 21.86 -7.19 -4.22
CA VAL A 73 20.45 -7.40 -4.53
C VAL A 73 20.18 -7.07 -5.98
N THR A 74 19.32 -7.86 -6.61
CA THR A 74 18.71 -7.57 -7.91
C THR A 74 17.20 -7.54 -7.72
N VAL A 75 16.55 -6.47 -8.19
CA VAL A 75 15.10 -6.30 -8.17
C VAL A 75 14.59 -6.30 -9.60
N ASP A 76 13.71 -7.25 -9.89
CA ASP A 76 13.05 -7.39 -11.18
C ASP A 76 11.62 -6.86 -11.06
N ASN A 77 11.23 -5.96 -11.95
CA ASN A 77 9.84 -5.57 -12.11
C ASN A 77 9.18 -6.47 -13.17
N LEU A 78 8.44 -7.47 -12.71
CA LEU A 78 7.71 -8.41 -13.57
C LEU A 78 6.29 -7.90 -13.91
N SER A 79 5.89 -6.78 -13.33
CA SER A 79 4.63 -6.11 -13.64
C SER A 79 4.58 -5.66 -15.10
N GLN A 80 3.37 -5.54 -15.64
CA GLN A 80 3.14 -4.96 -16.98
C GLN A 80 3.26 -3.43 -17.02
N HIS A 81 3.50 -2.80 -15.86
CA HIS A 81 3.49 -1.36 -15.67
C HIS A 81 4.78 -0.89 -14.97
N PRO A 82 5.21 0.36 -15.21
CA PRO A 82 6.37 0.92 -14.53
C PRO A 82 6.08 1.15 -13.04
N ILE A 83 7.09 1.00 -12.19
CA ILE A 83 7.05 1.37 -10.78
C ILE A 83 7.63 2.77 -10.64
N GLU A 84 6.77 3.72 -10.29
CA GLU A 84 7.14 5.12 -10.04
C GLU A 84 7.41 5.35 -8.55
N LEU A 85 8.62 5.79 -8.22
CA LEU A 85 8.96 6.18 -6.86
C LEU A 85 8.54 7.63 -6.61
N ASN A 86 7.82 7.86 -5.53
CA ASN A 86 7.34 9.18 -5.15
C ASN A 86 7.19 9.30 -3.63
N ASN A 87 6.70 10.45 -3.14
CA ASN A 87 6.56 10.70 -1.70
C ASN A 87 5.62 9.72 -0.98
N GLN A 88 4.73 9.04 -1.70
CA GLN A 88 3.80 8.05 -1.19
C GLN A 88 4.27 6.61 -1.42
N THR A 89 5.25 6.40 -2.30
CA THR A 89 5.73 5.09 -2.76
C THR A 89 7.25 5.04 -2.69
N LYS A 90 7.76 4.65 -1.53
CA LYS A 90 9.18 4.42 -1.25
C LYS A 90 9.45 2.92 -1.22
N MET A 91 10.64 2.54 -1.67
CA MET A 91 11.16 1.18 -1.56
C MET A 91 11.82 0.99 -0.21
N CYS A 92 11.27 0.09 0.60
CA CYS A 92 11.79 -0.23 1.92
C CYS A 92 12.28 -1.68 1.91
N PHE A 93 13.59 -1.86 2.07
CA PHE A 93 14.20 -3.17 2.11
C PHE A 93 14.33 -3.67 3.54
N TYR A 94 14.06 -4.95 3.73
CA TYR A 94 14.09 -5.61 5.03
C TYR A 94 14.90 -6.88 4.93
N LEU A 95 15.77 -7.09 5.92
CA LEU A 95 16.37 -8.38 6.21
C LEU A 95 15.48 -9.10 7.21
N PHE A 96 15.09 -10.35 6.96
CA PHE A 96 14.12 -11.05 7.78
C PHE A 96 14.36 -12.56 7.84
N ASP A 97 13.68 -13.21 8.77
CA ASP A 97 13.62 -14.67 8.92
C ASP A 97 12.17 -15.20 8.95
N HIS A 98 12.03 -16.52 9.07
CA HIS A 98 10.72 -17.17 9.17
C HIS A 98 9.98 -16.91 10.49
N SER A 99 10.66 -16.41 11.53
CA SER A 99 10.02 -16.05 12.81
C SER A 99 9.26 -14.72 12.73
N GLY A 100 9.53 -13.93 11.68
CA GLY A 100 8.97 -12.59 11.51
C GLY A 100 9.86 -11.48 12.09
N TYR A 101 11.02 -11.83 12.66
CA TYR A 101 12.03 -10.83 13.00
C TYR A 101 12.52 -10.14 11.73
N ARG A 102 12.65 -8.82 11.78
CA ARG A 102 13.09 -8.01 10.64
C ARG A 102 13.99 -6.86 11.07
N VAL A 103 14.91 -6.50 10.18
CA VAL A 103 15.82 -5.36 10.29
C VAL A 103 15.69 -4.50 9.04
N ASN A 104 15.50 -3.21 9.22
CA ASN A 104 15.30 -2.26 8.12
C ASN A 104 16.65 -1.89 7.52
N SER A 105 16.69 -1.65 6.21
CA SER A 105 17.93 -1.23 5.54
C SER A 105 18.43 0.09 6.11
N SER A 106 19.71 0.14 6.49
CA SER A 106 20.38 1.36 6.95
C SER A 106 20.91 2.21 5.79
N ALA A 107 21.22 1.58 4.66
CA ALA A 107 21.57 2.26 3.41
C ALA A 107 21.20 1.39 2.21
N VAL A 108 20.80 2.03 1.12
CA VAL A 108 20.40 1.40 -0.15
C VAL A 108 21.14 2.11 -1.27
N GLY A 109 21.74 1.35 -2.19
CA GLY A 109 22.37 1.89 -3.39
C GLY A 109 21.39 2.68 -4.24
N LEU A 110 21.82 3.83 -4.77
CA LEU A 110 20.96 4.75 -5.53
C LEU A 110 20.40 4.11 -6.79
N GLU A 111 21.14 3.17 -7.38
CA GLU A 111 20.73 2.37 -8.54
C GLU A 111 19.42 1.60 -8.30
N LEU A 112 19.19 1.15 -7.06
CA LEU A 112 17.94 0.48 -6.68
C LEU A 112 16.77 1.44 -6.47
N LEU A 113 17.04 2.73 -6.23
CA LEU A 113 16.05 3.77 -5.89
C LEU A 113 15.69 4.64 -7.09
N THR A 114 15.64 4.03 -8.27
CA THR A 114 15.21 4.68 -9.51
C THR A 114 13.89 4.09 -10.01
N LYS A 115 13.27 4.73 -11.00
CA LYS A 115 12.07 4.21 -11.66
C LYS A 115 12.40 2.88 -12.37
N TYR A 116 11.52 1.89 -12.22
CA TYR A 116 11.60 0.63 -12.96
C TYR A 116 10.56 0.65 -14.08
N LYS A 117 10.94 0.42 -15.33
CA LYS A 117 9.94 0.13 -16.39
C LYS A 117 9.44 -1.31 -16.23
N ALA A 118 8.37 -1.64 -16.95
CA ALA A 118 7.90 -3.02 -17.04
C ALA A 118 9.02 -3.91 -17.62
N GLY A 119 9.36 -4.99 -16.93
CA GLY A 119 10.44 -5.91 -17.30
C GLY A 119 11.85 -5.42 -16.97
N ASP A 120 12.03 -4.23 -16.37
CA ASP A 120 13.35 -3.76 -15.97
C ASP A 120 13.89 -4.54 -14.75
N SER A 121 15.22 -4.61 -14.67
CA SER A 121 15.95 -5.21 -13.56
C SER A 121 17.06 -4.26 -13.12
N HIS A 122 17.10 -3.90 -11.84
CA HIS A 122 18.19 -3.10 -11.26
C HIS A 122 18.93 -3.92 -10.20
N SER A 123 20.25 -3.77 -10.17
CA SER A 123 21.10 -4.45 -9.20
C SER A 123 21.91 -3.46 -8.41
N GLY A 124 22.06 -3.69 -7.11
CA GLY A 124 22.78 -2.80 -6.22
C GLY A 124 23.15 -3.41 -4.88
N LEU A 125 23.70 -2.59 -3.99
CA LEU A 125 24.04 -3.00 -2.63
C LEU A 125 23.05 -2.47 -1.61
N ILE A 126 22.79 -3.27 -0.58
CA ILE A 126 22.00 -2.88 0.59
C ILE A 126 22.81 -3.19 1.84
N ILE A 127 22.83 -2.24 2.77
CA ILE A 127 23.50 -2.37 4.06
C ILE A 127 22.44 -2.41 5.16
N PHE A 128 22.55 -3.39 6.04
CA PHE A 128 21.75 -3.51 7.25
C PHE A 128 22.68 -3.43 8.47
N LYS A 129 22.20 -2.81 9.54
CA LYS A 129 22.91 -2.70 10.81
C LYS A 129 21.99 -3.09 11.96
N SER A 130 22.56 -3.65 13.00
CA SER A 130 21.87 -3.97 14.25
C SER A 130 22.85 -4.00 15.40
N ASN A 131 22.41 -3.62 16.60
CA ASN A 131 23.16 -3.86 17.83
C ASN A 131 23.04 -5.32 18.32
N LYS A 132 22.26 -6.16 17.63
CA LYS A 132 22.11 -7.60 17.89
C LYS A 132 22.92 -8.42 16.88
N GLU A 133 23.61 -9.43 17.39
CA GLU A 133 24.48 -10.31 16.59
C GLU A 133 23.69 -11.23 15.63
N ASP A 134 22.42 -11.50 15.96
CA ASP A 134 21.50 -12.35 15.19
C ASP A 134 21.33 -11.91 13.73
N ILE A 135 21.53 -10.61 13.42
CA ILE A 135 21.55 -10.08 12.06
C ILE A 135 22.49 -10.84 11.12
N ASN A 136 23.59 -11.40 11.65
CA ASN A 136 24.55 -12.16 10.86
C ASN A 136 23.97 -13.46 10.29
N THR A 137 22.89 -13.97 10.90
CA THR A 137 22.25 -15.23 10.55
C THR A 137 20.98 -15.07 9.71
N LEU A 138 20.48 -13.83 9.54
CA LEU A 138 19.25 -13.59 8.79
C LEU A 138 19.46 -13.84 7.29
N PRO A 139 18.68 -14.74 6.67
CA PRO A 139 19.01 -15.24 5.34
C PRO A 139 18.26 -14.55 4.19
N PHE A 140 17.17 -13.82 4.46
CA PHE A 140 16.28 -13.33 3.40
C PHE A 140 16.20 -11.81 3.34
N VAL A 141 16.24 -11.27 2.12
CA VAL A 141 15.95 -9.87 1.83
C VAL A 141 14.61 -9.79 1.11
N ARG A 142 13.75 -8.86 1.55
CA ARG A 142 12.52 -8.51 0.82
C ARG A 142 12.40 -7.01 0.63
N LEU A 143 11.50 -6.63 -0.26
CA LEU A 143 11.13 -5.26 -0.57
C LEU A 143 9.64 -5.06 -0.26
N GLU A 144 9.31 -3.94 0.38
CA GLU A 144 7.93 -3.46 0.53
C GLU A 144 7.84 -2.02 0.02
N PHE A 145 6.71 -1.67 -0.60
CA PHE A 145 6.41 -0.31 -1.00
C PHE A 145 5.57 0.39 0.08
N LYS A 146 6.09 1.49 0.63
CA LYS A 146 5.45 2.25 1.72
C LYS A 146 5.61 3.75 1.55
N ASN A 147 4.81 4.53 2.25
CA ASN A 147 4.99 5.99 2.38
C ASN A 147 6.23 6.34 3.24
N THR A 148 6.52 5.51 4.24
CA THR A 148 7.67 5.63 5.13
C THR A 148 8.31 4.27 5.34
N CYS A 149 9.64 4.25 5.33
CA CYS A 149 10.37 3.09 5.81
C CYS A 149 10.51 3.25 7.32
N ASP A 150 9.71 2.48 8.05
CA ASP A 150 9.91 2.25 9.49
C ASP A 150 11.30 1.65 9.73
#